data_AF-A0ABD1WUC4-F1
#
_entry.id   AF-A0ABD1WUC4-F1
#
_cell.length_a   1.000
_cell.length_b   1.000
_cell.length_c   1.000
_cell.angle_alpha   90.00
_cell.angle_beta   90.00
_cell.angle_gamma   90.00
#
_symmetry.space_group_name_H-M   'P 1'
#
loop_
_entity.id
_entity.type
_entity.pdbx_description
1 polymer ?
#
loop_
_entity_poly.entity_id
_entity_poly.type
_entity_poly.pdbx_seq_one_letter_code
_entity_poly.pdbx_strand_id
1 'polypeptide(L)'
;MLSSPCDAAKHMEFAAVLAKELYTECGRSQPASDALAKGAHALEDVAPEEAIQLYTDACDALEEDGKEQMAFDLYRAATTDKCNATHSQCKAYLIAIIVYLYAHDFQQAEKCYNNCCQVEAFVNSDQNRAASRLLSAYTEGDVEEIKRAAQSRIISNLDYMIIKLARKLPTGDVSAFKMDANDQ
;
A
#
# COMPACT_ATOMS: atom_id res chain seq x y z
N MET A 1 36.70 16.28 3.80
CA MET A 1 36.10 15.08 4.42
C MET A 1 34.87 14.76 3.62
N LEU A 2 34.84 13.63 2.92
CA LEU A 2 33.67 13.18 2.17
C LEU A 2 32.64 12.73 3.23
N SER A 3 31.55 13.47 3.39
CA SER A 3 30.40 13.03 4.17
C SER A 3 29.97 11.66 3.65
N SER A 4 29.76 10.69 4.56
CA SER A 4 29.31 9.37 4.14
C SER A 4 27.93 9.52 3.46
N PRO A 5 27.59 8.73 2.43
CA PRO A 5 26.24 8.71 1.86
C PRO A 5 25.14 8.58 2.93
N CYS A 6 25.43 7.90 4.05
CA CYS A 6 24.55 7.77 5.20
C CYS A 6 24.35 9.09 5.99
N ASP A 7 25.33 10.00 5.99
CA ASP A 7 25.18 11.32 6.62
C ASP A 7 24.30 12.25 5.79
N ALA A 8 24.44 12.18 4.46
CA ALA A 8 23.58 12.92 3.53
C ALA A 8 22.12 12.46 3.60
N ALA A 9 21.90 11.16 3.75
CA ALA A 9 20.59 10.56 3.97
C ALA A 9 19.89 11.14 5.21
N LYS A 10 20.55 11.15 6.36
CA LYS A 10 19.99 11.73 7.61
C LYS A 10 19.68 13.21 7.49
N HIS A 11 20.48 13.96 6.74
CA HIS A 11 20.20 15.36 6.45
C HIS A 11 18.94 15.54 5.58
N MET A 12 18.73 14.67 4.60
CA MET A 12 17.52 14.69 3.76
C MET A 12 16.28 14.29 4.53
N GLU A 13 16.37 13.27 5.40
CA GLU A 13 15.29 12.88 6.32
C GLU A 13 14.87 14.06 7.20
N PHE A 14 15.83 14.68 7.89
CA PHE A 14 15.57 15.82 8.76
C PHE A 14 14.98 17.01 8.00
N ALA A 15 15.48 17.29 6.79
CA ALA A 15 14.95 18.34 5.94
C ALA A 15 13.51 18.07 5.48
N ALA A 16 13.18 16.80 5.17
CA ALA A 16 11.84 16.39 4.75
C ALA A 16 10.82 16.52 5.89
N VAL A 17 11.20 16.08 7.11
CA VAL A 17 10.36 16.23 8.31
C VAL A 17 10.15 17.70 8.67
N LEU A 18 11.18 18.52 8.63
CA LEU A 18 11.05 19.96 8.90
C LEU A 18 10.18 20.65 7.84
N ALA A 19 10.31 20.28 6.57
CA ALA A 19 9.47 20.80 5.50
C ALA A 19 7.99 20.45 5.71
N LYS A 20 7.69 19.23 6.15
CA LYS A 20 6.33 18.82 6.54
C LYS A 20 5.77 19.75 7.61
N GLU A 21 6.47 19.93 8.73
CA GLU A 21 6.00 20.78 9.84
C GLU A 21 5.66 22.20 9.38
N LEU A 22 6.57 22.83 8.62
CA LEU A 22 6.37 24.17 8.09
C LEU A 22 5.16 24.27 7.15
N TYR A 23 4.95 23.27 6.30
CA TYR A 23 3.81 23.25 5.38
C TYR A 23 2.50 22.96 6.11
N THR A 24 2.50 22.09 7.12
CA THR A 24 1.32 21.80 7.95
C THR A 24 0.92 23.00 8.80
N GLU A 25 1.88 23.75 9.36
CA GLU A 25 1.61 25.03 10.06
C GLU A 25 0.92 26.06 9.15
N CYS A 26 1.21 26.01 7.84
CA CYS A 26 0.58 26.86 6.84
C CYS A 26 -0.76 26.30 6.31
N GLY A 27 -1.25 25.17 6.84
CA GLY A 27 -2.45 24.47 6.35
C GLY A 27 -2.30 23.89 4.94
N ARG A 28 -1.07 23.55 4.55
CA ARG A 28 -0.70 23.12 3.18
C ARG A 28 -0.24 21.67 3.20
N SER A 29 -1.16 20.73 3.44
CA SER A 29 -0.83 19.32 3.65
C SER A 29 -0.37 18.58 2.39
N GLN A 30 -0.72 19.07 1.19
CA GLN A 30 -0.21 18.55 -0.08
C GLN A 30 1.30 18.79 -0.25
N PRO A 31 1.81 20.04 -0.18
CA PRO A 31 3.25 20.30 -0.18
C PRO A 31 4.03 19.58 0.93
N ALA A 32 3.41 19.40 2.11
CA ALA A 32 4.00 18.61 3.20
C ALA A 32 4.25 17.16 2.77
N SER A 33 3.24 16.53 2.19
CA SER A 33 3.31 15.17 1.65
C SER A 33 4.32 15.04 0.51
N ASP A 34 4.33 15.98 -0.44
CA ASP A 34 5.27 15.99 -1.56
C ASP A 34 6.74 16.12 -1.09
N ALA A 35 6.99 16.90 -0.03
CA ALA A 35 8.32 17.04 0.56
C ALA A 35 8.79 15.73 1.21
N LEU A 36 7.89 15.07 1.95
CA LEU A 36 8.15 13.77 2.55
C LEU A 36 8.38 12.69 1.49
N ALA A 37 7.57 12.66 0.43
CA ALA A 37 7.73 11.72 -0.69
C ALA A 37 9.08 11.88 -1.41
N LYS A 38 9.52 13.12 -1.63
CA LYS A 38 10.85 13.40 -2.22
C LYS A 38 11.98 12.98 -1.29
N GLY A 39 11.84 13.22 0.01
CA GLY A 39 12.79 12.75 1.01
C GLY A 39 12.86 11.22 1.05
N ALA A 40 11.70 10.57 1.03
CA ALA A 40 11.58 9.11 0.98
C ALA A 40 12.27 8.55 -0.25
N HIS A 41 12.03 9.12 -1.44
CA HIS A 41 12.65 8.70 -2.69
C HIS A 41 14.18 8.78 -2.65
N ALA A 42 14.73 9.85 -2.05
CA ALA A 42 16.18 10.01 -1.92
C ALA A 42 16.82 8.99 -0.95
N LEU A 43 16.02 8.36 -0.10
CA LEU A 43 16.44 7.39 0.91
C LEU A 43 16.23 5.94 0.48
N GLU A 44 15.56 5.67 -0.65
CA GLU A 44 15.14 4.33 -1.05
C GLU A 44 16.31 3.33 -1.15
N ASP A 45 17.46 3.77 -1.66
CA ASP A 45 18.63 2.91 -1.84
C ASP A 45 19.53 2.81 -0.60
N VAL A 46 19.47 3.80 0.30
CA VAL A 46 20.40 3.94 1.43
C VAL A 46 19.77 3.48 2.74
N ALA A 47 18.46 3.70 2.88
CA ALA A 47 17.70 3.63 4.12
C ALA A 47 16.22 3.29 3.79
N PRO A 48 15.94 2.05 3.33
CA PRO A 48 14.62 1.67 2.84
C PRO A 48 13.54 1.65 3.94
N GLU A 49 13.92 1.36 5.19
CA GLU A 49 13.01 1.37 6.34
C GLU A 49 12.55 2.81 6.65
N GLU A 50 13.48 3.76 6.62
CA GLU A 50 13.20 5.19 6.80
C GLU A 50 12.38 5.76 5.62
N ALA A 51 12.67 5.33 4.39
CA ALA A 51 11.86 5.71 3.23
C ALA A 51 10.40 5.25 3.38
N ILE A 52 10.16 4.03 3.89
CA ILE A 52 8.81 3.53 4.17
C ILE A 52 8.11 4.38 5.23
N GLN A 53 8.84 4.75 6.30
CA GLN A 53 8.30 5.61 7.35
C GLN A 53 7.90 6.99 6.80
N LEU A 54 8.75 7.62 5.99
CA LEU A 54 8.44 8.92 5.37
C LEU A 54 7.24 8.86 4.42
N TYR A 55 7.10 7.81 3.61
CA TYR A 55 5.89 7.61 2.80
C TYR A 55 4.64 7.43 3.66
N THR A 56 4.76 6.77 4.82
CA THR A 56 3.66 6.59 5.76
C THR A 56 3.24 7.94 6.35
N ASP A 57 4.21 8.73 6.83
CA ASP A 57 3.97 10.08 7.35
C ASP A 57 3.37 11.02 6.28
N ALA A 58 3.77 10.84 5.01
CA ALA A 58 3.23 11.59 3.88
C ALA A 58 1.76 11.25 3.62
N CYS A 59 1.38 9.99 3.81
CA CYS A 59 -0.01 9.53 3.72
C CYS A 59 -0.84 10.09 4.86
N ASP A 60 -0.36 10.00 6.11
CA ASP A 60 -1.08 10.51 7.28
C ASP A 60 -1.33 12.02 7.18
N ALA A 61 -0.36 12.80 6.68
CA ALA A 61 -0.55 14.24 6.43
C ALA A 61 -1.67 14.55 5.43
N LEU A 62 -1.85 13.71 4.40
CA LEU A 62 -2.94 13.87 3.43
C LEU A 62 -4.29 13.43 3.99
N GLU A 63 -4.31 12.41 4.85
CA GLU A 63 -5.54 11.93 5.48
C GLU A 63 -6.11 12.93 6.51
N GLU A 64 -5.26 13.63 7.27
CA GLU A 64 -5.70 14.70 8.18
C GLU A 64 -6.50 15.79 7.46
N ASP A 65 -6.19 16.01 6.18
CA ASP A 65 -6.84 16.97 5.28
C ASP A 65 -8.05 16.38 4.52
N GLY A 66 -8.40 15.12 4.76
CA GLY A 66 -9.45 14.40 4.02
C GLY A 66 -9.07 14.03 2.58
N LYS A 67 -7.79 14.13 2.20
CA LYS A 67 -7.25 13.83 0.86
C LYS A 67 -6.82 12.37 0.75
N GLU A 68 -7.63 11.45 1.26
CA GLU A 68 -7.32 10.02 1.34
C GLU A 68 -6.97 9.40 -0.03
N GLN A 69 -7.63 9.86 -1.11
CA GLN A 69 -7.35 9.38 -2.46
C GLN A 69 -5.91 9.70 -2.90
N MET A 70 -5.40 10.87 -2.52
CA MET A 70 -4.03 11.28 -2.85
C MET A 70 -3.00 10.51 -2.02
N ALA A 71 -3.29 10.24 -0.75
CA ALA A 71 -2.47 9.39 0.11
C ALA A 71 -2.32 8.00 -0.50
N PHE A 72 -3.43 7.45 -0.98
CA PHE A 72 -3.46 6.17 -1.66
C PHE A 72 -2.64 6.16 -2.95
N ASP A 73 -2.83 7.15 -3.83
CA ASP A 73 -2.07 7.23 -5.10
C ASP A 73 -0.57 7.34 -4.85
N LEU A 74 -0.17 8.11 -3.84
CA LEU A 74 1.22 8.25 -3.43
C LEU A 74 1.82 6.93 -2.93
N TYR A 75 1.11 6.24 -2.02
CA TYR A 75 1.56 4.95 -1.49
C TYR A 75 1.63 3.87 -2.58
N ARG A 76 0.68 3.88 -3.52
CA ARG A 76 0.68 2.99 -4.67
C ARG A 76 1.91 3.23 -5.55
N ALA A 77 2.22 4.48 -5.89
CA ALA A 77 3.40 4.82 -6.69
C ALA A 77 4.70 4.34 -5.99
N ALA A 78 4.81 4.59 -4.69
CA ALA A 78 5.95 4.16 -3.88
C ALA A 78 6.12 2.63 -3.82
N THR A 79 5.01 1.87 -3.83
CA THR A 79 5.05 0.40 -3.79
C THR A 79 5.24 -0.24 -5.16
N THR A 80 4.74 0.38 -6.24
CA THR A 80 4.95 -0.11 -7.60
C THR A 80 6.39 0.05 -8.06
N ASP A 81 7.05 1.16 -7.73
CA ASP A 81 8.44 1.40 -8.10
C ASP A 81 9.41 0.47 -7.33
N LYS A 82 9.00 -0.02 -6.15
CA LYS A 82 9.79 -0.89 -5.26
C LYS A 82 9.65 -2.39 -5.48
N CYS A 83 8.86 -2.83 -6.47
CA CYS A 83 8.72 -4.28 -6.77
C CYS A 83 10.04 -4.97 -7.15
N ASN A 84 11.13 -4.22 -7.38
CA ASN A 84 12.44 -4.74 -7.71
C ASN A 84 13.39 -4.96 -6.51
N ALA A 85 13.11 -4.41 -5.32
CA ALA A 85 14.02 -4.50 -4.17
C ALA A 85 13.36 -5.17 -2.93
N THR A 86 13.49 -6.49 -2.90
CA THR A 86 13.76 -7.33 -1.71
C THR A 86 13.06 -7.01 -0.38
N HIS A 87 11.90 -7.63 -0.15
CA HIS A 87 11.60 -8.43 1.06
C HIS A 87 10.34 -9.30 0.81
N SER A 88 10.58 -10.46 0.18
CA SER A 88 9.60 -11.42 -0.35
C SER A 88 8.66 -10.83 -1.42
N GLN A 89 8.93 -11.14 -2.69
CA GLN A 89 8.02 -10.86 -3.82
C GLN A 89 6.55 -11.22 -3.48
N CYS A 90 6.34 -12.25 -2.66
CA CYS A 90 5.01 -12.66 -2.20
C CYS A 90 4.29 -11.61 -1.35
N LYS A 91 5.00 -10.87 -0.49
CA LYS A 91 4.41 -9.76 0.26
C LYS A 91 4.04 -8.61 -0.67
N ALA A 92 4.93 -8.25 -1.61
CA ALA A 92 4.66 -7.22 -2.60
C ALA A 92 3.43 -7.55 -3.46
N TYR A 93 3.27 -8.80 -3.87
CA TYR A 93 2.08 -9.26 -4.60
C TYR A 93 0.80 -9.15 -3.79
N LEU A 94 0.84 -9.54 -2.52
CA LEU A 94 -0.32 -9.38 -1.62
C LEU A 94 -0.67 -7.90 -1.41
N ILE A 95 0.34 -7.05 -1.24
CA ILE A 95 0.17 -5.59 -1.13
C ILE A 95 -0.50 -5.03 -2.38
N ALA A 96 -0.01 -5.37 -3.57
CA ALA A 96 -0.57 -4.91 -4.84
C ALA A 96 -2.05 -5.31 -5.00
N ILE A 97 -2.40 -6.56 -4.64
CA ILE A 97 -3.79 -7.04 -4.69
C ILE A 97 -4.69 -6.24 -3.72
N ILE A 98 -4.26 -6.01 -2.48
CA ILE A 98 -5.02 -5.21 -1.49
C ILE A 98 -5.23 -3.77 -1.99
N VAL A 99 -4.20 -3.18 -2.59
CA VAL A 99 -4.25 -1.84 -3.17
C VAL A 99 -5.28 -1.78 -4.32
N TYR A 100 -5.26 -2.73 -5.26
CA TYR A 100 -6.25 -2.77 -6.35
C TYR A 100 -7.68 -2.99 -5.85
N LEU A 101 -7.88 -3.84 -4.84
CA LEU A 101 -9.19 -4.05 -4.22
C LEU A 101 -9.72 -2.76 -3.57
N TYR A 102 -8.85 -2.00 -2.89
CA TYR A 102 -9.22 -0.71 -2.32
C TYR A 102 -9.58 0.33 -3.39
N ALA A 103 -8.87 0.31 -4.54
CA ALA A 103 -9.17 1.16 -5.69
C ALA A 103 -10.45 0.77 -6.45
N HIS A 104 -11.21 -0.21 -5.97
CA HIS A 104 -12.39 -0.79 -6.62
C HIS A 104 -12.09 -1.41 -8.00
N ASP A 105 -10.84 -1.74 -8.27
CA ASP A 105 -10.41 -2.35 -9.53
C ASP A 105 -10.18 -3.86 -9.34
N PHE A 106 -11.30 -4.59 -9.22
CA PHE A 106 -11.26 -6.04 -9.02
C PHE A 106 -10.62 -6.77 -10.21
N GLN A 107 -10.83 -6.29 -11.45
CA GLN A 107 -10.24 -6.89 -12.64
C GLN A 107 -8.72 -6.82 -12.61
N GLN A 108 -8.18 -5.68 -12.20
CA GLN A 108 -6.73 -5.52 -12.09
C GLN A 108 -6.16 -6.32 -10.91
N ALA A 109 -6.90 -6.45 -9.79
CA ALA A 109 -6.52 -7.30 -8.66
C ALA A 109 -6.43 -8.78 -9.08
N GLU A 110 -7.42 -9.29 -9.81
CA GLU A 110 -7.46 -10.67 -10.31
C GLU A 110 -6.35 -10.92 -11.33
N LYS A 111 -6.12 -9.97 -12.25
CA LYS A 111 -5.01 -10.04 -13.21
C LYS A 111 -3.66 -10.08 -12.50
N CYS A 112 -3.48 -9.25 -11.47
CA CYS A 112 -2.28 -9.26 -10.64
C CYS A 112 -2.10 -10.64 -10.00
N TYR A 113 -3.13 -11.19 -9.37
CA TYR A 113 -3.10 -12.52 -8.77
C TYR A 113 -2.75 -13.63 -9.77
N ASN A 114 -3.38 -13.65 -10.94
CA ASN A 114 -3.13 -14.64 -11.99
C ASN A 114 -1.68 -14.59 -12.50
N ASN A 115 -1.11 -13.40 -12.65
CA ASN A 115 0.31 -13.24 -12.99
C ASN A 115 1.22 -13.76 -11.87
N CYS A 116 0.87 -13.47 -10.61
CA CYS A 116 1.64 -13.92 -9.44
C CYS A 116 1.58 -15.44 -9.25
N CYS A 117 0.47 -16.08 -9.60
CA CYS A 117 0.31 -17.54 -9.57
C CYS A 117 1.24 -18.28 -10.56
N GLN A 118 1.84 -17.59 -11.53
CA GLN A 118 2.90 -18.18 -12.36
C GLN A 118 4.23 -18.35 -11.60
N VAL A 119 4.38 -17.72 -10.44
CA VAL A 119 5.56 -17.82 -9.59
C VAL A 119 5.36 -18.92 -8.55
N GLU A 120 6.10 -20.02 -8.67
CA GLU A 120 5.98 -21.19 -7.78
C GLU A 120 6.20 -20.85 -6.30
N ALA A 121 7.12 -19.92 -6.02
CA ALA A 121 7.36 -19.41 -4.67
C ALA A 121 6.15 -18.68 -4.07
N PHE A 122 5.33 -18.04 -4.91
CA PHE A 122 4.09 -17.39 -4.47
C PHE A 122 3.01 -18.42 -4.20
N VAL A 123 2.79 -19.37 -5.10
CA VAL A 123 1.72 -20.38 -4.98
C VAL A 123 1.81 -21.15 -3.65
N ASN A 124 3.03 -21.47 -3.20
CA ASN A 124 3.27 -22.20 -1.95
C ASN A 124 3.28 -21.32 -0.69
N SER A 125 3.17 -20.00 -0.83
CA SER A 125 3.28 -19.03 0.27
C SER A 125 1.96 -18.81 1.03
N ASP A 126 2.08 -18.36 2.27
CA ASP A 126 0.91 -17.94 3.07
C ASP A 126 0.27 -16.65 2.53
N GLN A 127 1.04 -15.84 1.79
CA GLN A 127 0.54 -14.66 1.09
C GLN A 127 -0.44 -15.02 -0.02
N ASN A 128 -0.17 -16.08 -0.79
CA ASN A 128 -1.12 -16.59 -1.78
C ASN A 128 -2.41 -17.09 -1.12
N ARG A 129 -2.31 -17.83 -0.01
CA ARG A 129 -3.51 -18.26 0.75
C ARG A 129 -4.37 -17.08 1.20
N ALA A 130 -3.74 -16.00 1.70
CA ALA A 130 -4.44 -14.79 2.09
C ALA A 130 -5.06 -14.05 0.88
N ALA A 131 -4.31 -13.92 -0.23
CA ALA A 131 -4.77 -13.27 -1.45
C ALA A 131 -5.94 -14.01 -2.10
N SER A 132 -5.83 -15.33 -2.25
CA SER A 132 -6.90 -16.19 -2.79
C SER A 132 -8.18 -16.07 -1.97
N ARG A 133 -8.06 -16.14 -0.64
CA ARG A 133 -9.21 -16.00 0.26
C ARG A 133 -9.88 -14.63 0.15
N LEU A 134 -9.10 -13.56 0.04
CA LEU A 134 -9.64 -12.21 -0.21
C LEU A 134 -10.40 -12.15 -1.53
N LEU A 135 -9.78 -12.60 -2.63
CA LEU A 135 -10.39 -12.55 -3.96
C LEU A 135 -11.67 -13.38 -4.05
N SER A 136 -11.67 -14.62 -3.53
CA SER A 136 -12.87 -15.46 -3.48
C SER A 136 -13.99 -14.81 -2.67
N ALA A 137 -13.67 -14.19 -1.53
CA ALA A 137 -14.66 -13.49 -0.72
C ALA A 137 -15.25 -12.26 -1.44
N TYR A 138 -14.43 -11.56 -2.25
CA TYR A 138 -14.91 -10.49 -3.14
C TYR A 138 -15.77 -11.01 -4.29
N THR A 139 -15.42 -12.14 -4.90
CA THR A 139 -16.23 -12.79 -5.96
C THR A 139 -17.58 -13.28 -5.42
N GLU A 140 -17.59 -13.84 -4.22
CA GLU A 140 -18.81 -14.34 -3.56
C GLU A 140 -19.66 -13.20 -2.94
N GLY A 141 -19.11 -11.99 -2.85
CA GLY A 141 -19.73 -10.86 -2.18
C GLY A 141 -19.89 -11.04 -0.66
N ASP A 142 -19.06 -11.90 -0.05
CA ASP A 142 -19.10 -12.17 1.39
C ASP A 142 -18.32 -11.11 2.18
N VAL A 143 -19.04 -10.05 2.56
CA VAL A 143 -18.53 -8.92 3.36
C VAL A 143 -17.85 -9.35 4.65
N GLU A 144 -18.37 -10.38 5.33
CA GLU A 144 -17.84 -10.81 6.63
C GLU A 144 -16.54 -11.61 6.46
N GLU A 145 -16.48 -12.43 5.42
CA GLU A 145 -15.27 -13.17 5.07
C GLU A 145 -14.17 -12.23 4.55
N ILE A 146 -14.51 -11.15 3.81
CA ILE A 146 -13.54 -10.11 3.41
C ILE A 146 -12.93 -9.45 4.65
N LYS A 147 -13.75 -9.01 5.63
CA LYS A 147 -13.25 -8.40 6.87
C LYS A 147 -12.35 -9.37 7.64
N ARG A 148 -12.75 -10.63 7.73
CA ARG A 148 -11.97 -11.68 8.42
C ARG A 148 -10.64 -11.92 7.73
N ALA A 149 -10.63 -12.00 6.39
CA ALA A 149 -9.42 -12.19 5.61
C ALA A 149 -8.48 -10.98 5.73
N ALA A 150 -9.03 -9.76 5.69
CA ALA A 150 -8.33 -8.49 5.89
C ALA A 150 -7.65 -8.37 7.27
N GLN A 151 -8.23 -8.98 8.30
CA GLN A 151 -7.68 -9.01 9.66
C GLN A 151 -6.74 -10.19 9.92
N SER A 152 -6.43 -10.99 8.90
CA SER A 152 -5.55 -12.15 9.06
C SER A 152 -4.15 -11.76 9.53
N ARG A 153 -3.47 -12.69 10.20
CA ARG A 153 -2.10 -12.49 10.69
C ARG A 153 -1.12 -12.18 9.55
N ILE A 154 -1.37 -12.69 8.35
CA ILE A 154 -0.52 -12.46 7.17
C ILE A 154 -0.58 -11.00 6.75
N ILE A 155 -1.78 -10.40 6.76
CA ILE A 155 -1.97 -8.98 6.45
C ILE A 155 -1.49 -8.10 7.60
N SER A 156 -1.69 -8.54 8.85
CA SER A 156 -1.18 -7.84 10.04
C SER A 156 0.36 -7.80 10.15
N ASN A 157 1.07 -8.57 9.33
CA ASN A 157 2.53 -8.57 9.21
C ASN A 157 3.03 -7.76 7.98
N LEU A 158 2.13 -7.04 7.30
CA LEU A 158 2.45 -6.08 6.25
C LEU A 158 2.69 -4.69 6.86
N ASP A 159 3.09 -3.73 6.03
CA ASP A 159 3.30 -2.35 6.45
C ASP A 159 2.02 -1.73 7.03
N TYR A 160 2.19 -0.84 8.02
CA TYR A 160 1.09 -0.20 8.76
C TYR A 160 0.00 0.37 7.84
N MET A 161 0.41 1.02 6.75
CA MET A 161 -0.53 1.61 5.79
C MET A 161 -1.36 0.54 5.06
N ILE A 162 -0.77 -0.61 4.71
CA ILE A 162 -1.52 -1.71 4.08
C ILE A 162 -2.47 -2.38 5.05
N ILE A 163 -2.09 -2.50 6.33
CA ILE A 163 -2.99 -2.97 7.37
C ILE A 163 -4.20 -2.02 7.48
N LYS A 164 -3.96 -0.70 7.44
CA LYS A 164 -5.00 0.33 7.51
C LYS A 164 -5.93 0.28 6.29
N LEU A 165 -5.39 0.16 5.08
CA LEU A 165 -6.17 -0.02 3.86
C LEU A 165 -6.98 -1.32 3.89
N ALA A 166 -6.37 -2.44 4.27
CA ALA A 166 -7.06 -3.72 4.37
C ALA A 166 -8.22 -3.65 5.38
N ARG A 167 -8.06 -2.94 6.50
CA ARG A 167 -9.13 -2.74 7.50
C ARG A 167 -10.30 -1.90 7.01
N LYS A 168 -10.09 -1.03 6.01
CA LYS A 168 -11.18 -0.29 5.34
C LYS A 168 -11.98 -1.19 4.40
N LEU A 169 -11.48 -2.37 4.05
CA LEU A 169 -12.21 -3.33 3.23
C LEU A 169 -13.39 -3.96 4.02
N PRO A 170 -14.52 -4.21 3.35
CA PRO A 170 -14.72 -4.02 1.92
C PRO A 170 -15.02 -2.56 1.55
N THR A 171 -14.25 -2.03 0.62
CA THR A 171 -14.46 -0.70 0.04
C THR A 171 -15.10 -0.93 -1.33
N GLY A 172 -16.26 -0.31 -1.59
CA GLY A 172 -16.98 -0.41 -2.85
C GLY A 172 -18.25 -1.26 -2.76
N ASP A 173 -18.98 -1.35 -3.87
CA ASP A 173 -20.26 -2.06 -3.93
C ASP A 173 -20.02 -3.58 -4.02
N VAL A 174 -19.68 -4.20 -2.90
CA VAL A 174 -19.45 -5.66 -2.76
C VAL A 174 -20.68 -6.48 -3.19
N SER A 175 -21.84 -5.85 -3.19
CA SER A 175 -23.13 -6.36 -3.66
C SER A 175 -23.27 -6.39 -5.20
N ALA A 176 -22.44 -5.68 -5.95
CA ALA A 176 -22.61 -5.54 -7.41
C ALA A 176 -22.21 -6.79 -8.20
N PHE A 177 -21.38 -7.69 -7.65
CA PHE A 177 -21.03 -8.96 -8.32
C PHE A 177 -22.11 -10.05 -8.19
N LYS A 178 -23.22 -9.76 -7.51
CA LYS A 178 -24.37 -10.67 -7.41
C LYS A 178 -25.31 -10.63 -8.63
N MET A 179 -25.04 -9.79 -9.62
CA MET A 179 -25.84 -9.72 -10.85
C MET A 179 -25.02 -10.22 -12.02
N ASP A 180 -24.99 -11.55 -12.22
CA ASP A 180 -24.93 -12.23 -13.53
C ASP A 180 -24.98 -13.76 -13.36
N ALA A 181 -25.85 -14.26 -12.48
CA ALA A 181 -26.12 -15.70 -12.37
C ALA A 181 -27.60 -16.01 -12.14
N ASN A 182 -28.51 -15.16 -12.60
CA ASN A 182 -29.94 -15.44 -12.52
C ASN A 182 -30.77 -14.90 -13.69
N ASP A 183 -30.22 -14.99 -14.90
CA ASP A 183 -31.02 -15.02 -16.13
C ASP A 183 -30.34 -15.98 -17.12
N GLN A 184 -30.71 -17.27 -17.04
CA GLN A 184 -31.45 -18.01 -18.10
C GLN A 184 -31.32 -19.53 -17.94
#